data_AF-A0A1Q8S0K3-F1
#
_entry.id   AF-A0A1Q8S0K3-F1
#
_cell.length_a   1.000
_cell.length_b   1.000
_cell.length_c   1.000
_cell.angle_alpha   90.00
_cell.angle_beta   90.00
_cell.angle_gamma   90.00
#
_symmetry.space_group_name_H-M   'P 1'
#
loop_
_entity.id
_entity.type
_entity.pdbx_description
1 polymer ?
#
loop_
_entity_poly.entity_id
_entity_poly.type
_entity_poly.pdbx_seq_one_letter_code
_entity_poly.pdbx_strand_id
1 'polypeptide(L)'
;MATAQAQTYIPTKVVKSDYPLIDNDPHFKRVVGYARPSDYVHGAVAAAFAPGALLALEKFAPSHVGKGGMAQAMRLAGAIGLAGGFLYFYQRSSLRFYGATENAREVELDMKEMVAKVKAGEPLYGESRLTPHMQGVAARQSRYSALFMGVVPWFNFVNHNQHGVDTAKYYQQAERELEAERLKKGAF
;
A
#
# COMPACT_ATOMS: atom_id res chain seq x y z
N MET A 1 -27.16 28.18 0.29
CA MET A 1 -26.83 27.61 -1.03
C MET A 1 -25.38 27.14 -0.98
N ALA A 2 -25.12 25.86 -0.75
CA ALA A 2 -23.75 25.34 -0.77
C ALA A 2 -23.27 25.36 -2.23
N THR A 3 -22.24 26.15 -2.53
CA THR A 3 -21.60 26.18 -3.83
C THR A 3 -21.10 24.78 -4.16
N ALA A 4 -21.62 24.19 -5.25
CA ALA A 4 -21.12 22.94 -5.79
C ALA A 4 -19.62 23.12 -6.08
N GLN A 5 -18.77 22.48 -5.28
CA GLN A 5 -17.32 22.48 -5.52
C GLN A 5 -17.09 21.84 -6.88
N ALA A 6 -16.63 22.64 -7.85
CA ALA A 6 -16.28 22.16 -9.18
C ALA A 6 -15.32 20.97 -9.05
N GLN A 7 -15.69 19.82 -9.61
CA GLN A 7 -14.84 18.63 -9.64
C GLN A 7 -13.49 19.00 -10.27
N THR A 8 -12.46 19.19 -9.42
CA THR A 8 -11.10 19.53 -9.86
C THR A 8 -10.24 18.26 -9.99
N TYR A 9 -10.86 17.12 -10.29
CA TYR A 9 -10.16 15.85 -10.37
C TYR A 9 -10.35 15.22 -11.74
N ILE A 10 -9.26 14.66 -12.27
CA ILE A 10 -9.25 13.91 -13.53
C ILE A 10 -9.49 12.45 -13.15
N PRO A 11 -10.55 11.80 -13.65
CA PRO A 11 -10.79 10.39 -13.39
C PRO A 11 -9.61 9.57 -13.90
N THR A 12 -9.18 8.61 -13.08
CA THR A 12 -7.97 7.83 -13.36
C THR A 12 -8.24 6.79 -14.43
N LYS A 13 -7.27 6.58 -15.33
CA LYS A 13 -7.34 5.43 -16.24
C LYS A 13 -7.39 4.14 -15.43
N VAL A 14 -8.47 3.38 -15.60
CA VAL A 14 -8.58 2.03 -15.03
C VAL A 14 -7.67 1.11 -15.84
N VAL A 15 -6.70 0.50 -15.17
CA VAL A 15 -5.81 -0.49 -15.77
C VAL A 15 -6.53 -1.83 -15.77
N LYS A 16 -6.66 -2.45 -16.94
CA LYS A 16 -7.18 -3.82 -17.04
C LYS A 16 -6.10 -4.78 -16.56
N SER A 17 -6.43 -5.58 -15.56
CA SER A 17 -5.59 -6.66 -15.03
C SER A 17 -6.48 -7.87 -14.72
N ASP A 18 -5.86 -9.03 -14.49
CA ASP A 18 -6.59 -10.28 -14.25
C ASP A 18 -7.29 -10.30 -12.88
N TYR A 19 -6.87 -9.42 -11.95
CA TYR A 19 -7.43 -9.29 -10.61
C TYR A 19 -8.08 -7.91 -10.42
N PRO A 20 -9.10 -7.78 -9.56
CA PRO A 20 -9.79 -6.51 -9.38
C PRO A 20 -8.88 -5.46 -8.73
N LEU A 21 -9.01 -4.20 -9.16
CA LEU A 21 -8.37 -3.06 -8.52
C LEU A 21 -9.03 -2.78 -7.15
N ILE A 22 -8.21 -2.71 -6.11
CA ILE A 22 -8.64 -2.28 -4.76
C ILE A 22 -8.37 -0.79 -4.59
N ASP A 23 -7.16 -0.36 -4.94
CA ASP A 23 -6.68 1.00 -4.71
C ASP A 23 -5.46 1.27 -5.60
N ASN A 24 -5.48 2.34 -6.41
CA ASN A 24 -4.34 2.72 -7.26
C ASN A 24 -3.27 3.59 -6.58
N ASP A 25 -3.51 4.00 -5.33
CA ASP A 25 -2.61 4.79 -4.51
C ASP A 25 -2.82 4.50 -3.01
N PRO A 26 -2.57 3.26 -2.55
CA PRO A 26 -2.89 2.84 -1.20
C PRO A 26 -2.07 3.61 -0.17
N HIS A 27 -2.74 4.11 0.87
CA HIS A 27 -2.08 4.78 1.97
C HIS A 27 -1.05 3.85 2.64
N PHE A 28 0.10 4.38 3.06
CA PHE A 28 1.21 3.63 3.65
C PHE A 28 0.77 2.62 4.72
N LYS A 29 -0.11 3.06 5.64
CA LYS A 29 -0.65 2.20 6.70
C LYS A 29 -1.42 0.99 6.17
N ARG A 30 -2.19 1.15 5.08
CA ARG A 30 -2.95 0.05 4.47
C ARG A 30 -2.01 -0.95 3.82
N VAL A 31 -0.98 -0.48 3.11
CA VAL A 31 0.04 -1.35 2.49
C VAL A 31 0.73 -2.23 3.52
N VAL A 32 1.15 -1.64 4.64
CA VAL A 32 1.79 -2.38 5.74
C VAL A 32 0.78 -3.29 6.45
N GLY A 33 -0.43 -2.80 6.73
CA GLY A 33 -1.46 -3.57 7.43
C GLY A 33 -2.01 -4.76 6.66
N TYR A 34 -2.06 -4.67 5.33
CA TYR A 34 -2.56 -5.74 4.43
C TYR A 34 -1.44 -6.68 3.97
N ALA A 35 -0.20 -6.44 4.40
CA ALA A 35 0.89 -7.33 4.05
C ALA A 35 0.63 -8.75 4.55
N ARG A 36 0.98 -9.73 3.72
CA ARG A 36 0.93 -11.15 4.06
C ARG A 36 2.20 -11.50 4.83
N PRO A 37 2.18 -12.55 5.68
CA PRO A 37 3.41 -13.08 6.29
C PRO A 37 4.50 -13.39 5.24
N SER A 38 4.09 -13.83 4.04
CA SER A 38 5.01 -14.08 2.95
C SER A 38 5.75 -12.83 2.49
N ASP A 39 5.17 -11.63 2.54
CA ASP A 39 5.90 -10.42 2.14
C ASP A 39 7.02 -10.11 3.12
N TYR A 40 6.81 -10.31 4.42
CA TYR A 40 7.86 -10.15 5.43
C TYR A 40 9.01 -11.13 5.20
N VAL A 41 8.69 -12.38 4.86
CA VAL A 41 9.72 -13.38 4.48
C VAL A 41 10.50 -12.92 3.25
N HIS A 42 9.82 -12.45 2.20
CA HIS A 42 10.47 -11.96 0.99
C HIS A 42 11.33 -10.71 1.27
N GLY A 43 10.84 -9.78 2.09
CA GLY A 43 11.59 -8.61 2.52
C GLY A 43 12.81 -8.98 3.35
N ALA A 44 12.71 -9.95 4.26
CA ALA A 44 13.83 -10.44 5.07
C ALA A 44 14.90 -11.14 4.21
N VAL A 45 14.48 -11.97 3.25
CA VAL A 45 15.39 -12.62 2.29
C VAL A 45 16.10 -11.56 1.44
N ALA A 46 15.37 -10.58 0.91
CA ALA A 46 15.96 -9.47 0.17
C ALA A 46 16.90 -8.63 1.04
N ALA A 47 16.57 -8.43 2.32
CA ALA A 47 17.43 -7.68 3.24
C ALA A 47 18.75 -8.39 3.56
N ALA A 48 18.74 -9.73 3.60
CA ALA A 48 19.94 -10.52 3.79
C ALA A 48 20.86 -10.54 2.56
N PHE A 49 20.36 -10.15 1.38
CA PHE A 49 21.12 -10.24 0.13
C PHE A 49 22.39 -9.41 0.15
N ALA A 50 22.32 -8.12 0.49
CA ALA A 50 23.49 -7.23 0.48
C ALA A 50 24.62 -7.68 1.45
N PRO A 51 24.36 -7.91 2.75
CA PRO A 51 25.41 -8.42 3.65
C PRO A 51 25.87 -9.84 3.29
N GLY A 52 24.96 -10.72 2.84
CA GLY A 52 25.31 -12.07 2.39
C GLY A 52 26.21 -12.08 1.16
N ALA A 53 25.91 -11.24 0.17
CA ALA A 53 26.73 -11.05 -1.03
C ALA A 53 28.11 -10.49 -0.68
N LEU A 54 28.18 -9.51 0.22
CA LEU A 54 29.47 -8.97 0.68
C LEU A 54 30.34 -10.05 1.35
N LEU A 55 29.77 -10.87 2.24
CA LEU A 55 30.48 -11.99 2.85
C LEU A 55 30.95 -13.03 1.82
N ALA A 56 30.10 -13.35 0.84
CA ALA A 56 30.45 -14.28 -0.21
C ALA A 56 31.60 -13.74 -1.08
N LEU A 57 31.54 -12.47 -1.47
CA LEU A 57 32.58 -11.81 -2.25
C LEU A 57 33.91 -11.78 -1.49
N GLU A 58 33.92 -11.44 -0.20
CA GLU A 58 35.14 -11.48 0.60
C GLU A 58 35.75 -12.88 0.65
N LYS A 59 34.92 -13.93 0.71
CA LYS A 59 35.40 -15.31 0.73
C LYS A 59 36.10 -15.70 -0.59
N PHE A 60 35.62 -15.21 -1.73
CA PHE A 60 36.19 -15.53 -3.04
C PHE A 60 37.31 -14.59 -3.47
N ALA A 61 37.26 -13.32 -3.06
CA ALA A 61 38.22 -12.29 -3.37
C ALA A 61 38.49 -11.45 -2.11
N PRO A 62 39.40 -11.90 -1.23
CA PRO A 62 39.69 -11.22 0.02
C PRO A 62 40.18 -9.79 -0.22
N SER A 63 39.58 -8.83 0.48
CA SER A 63 39.95 -7.41 0.38
C SER A 63 41.18 -7.06 1.20
N HIS A 64 41.63 -7.96 2.08
CA HIS A 64 42.72 -7.77 3.03
C HIS A 64 42.55 -6.52 3.93
N VAL A 65 41.30 -6.10 4.16
CA VAL A 65 41.00 -4.95 5.01
C VAL A 65 41.48 -5.17 6.45
N GLY A 66 42.06 -4.13 7.04
CA GLY A 66 42.52 -4.15 8.42
C GLY A 66 41.39 -4.40 9.44
N LYS A 67 41.78 -4.66 10.70
CA LYS A 67 40.82 -4.91 11.80
C LYS A 67 39.77 -3.79 11.87
N GLY A 68 38.50 -4.17 11.80
CA GLY A 68 37.35 -3.26 11.93
C GLY A 68 36.75 -2.78 10.60
N GLY A 69 37.49 -2.82 9.48
CA GLY A 69 36.98 -2.38 8.17
C GLY A 69 35.79 -3.21 7.69
N MET A 70 35.89 -4.54 7.78
CA MET A 70 34.79 -5.45 7.43
C MET A 70 33.54 -5.20 8.27
N ALA A 71 33.67 -4.89 9.56
CA ALA A 71 32.52 -4.63 10.41
C ALA A 71 31.78 -3.34 10.01
N GLN A 72 32.49 -2.33 9.51
CA GLN A 72 31.84 -1.11 8.98
C GLN A 72 31.14 -1.40 7.65
N ALA A 73 31.80 -2.11 6.74
CA ALA A 73 31.21 -2.51 5.46
C ALA A 73 29.94 -3.36 5.66
N MET A 74 29.96 -4.31 6.60
CA MET A 74 28.80 -5.14 6.94
C MET A 74 27.63 -4.33 7.53
N ARG A 75 27.89 -3.30 8.32
CA ARG A 75 26.83 -2.40 8.83
C ARG A 75 26.18 -1.63 7.70
N LEU A 76 26.98 -1.08 6.78
CA LEU A 76 26.47 -0.37 5.61
C LEU A 76 25.68 -1.31 4.70
N ALA A 77 26.23 -2.48 4.37
CA ALA A 77 25.56 -3.50 3.58
C ALA A 77 24.25 -3.95 4.23
N GLY A 78 24.25 -4.11 5.56
CA GLY A 78 23.04 -4.40 6.35
C GLY A 78 22.00 -3.29 6.25
N ALA A 79 22.39 -2.02 6.35
CA ALA A 79 21.47 -0.88 6.21
C ALA A 79 20.86 -0.81 4.80
N ILE A 80 21.68 -0.98 3.77
CA ILE A 80 21.24 -1.04 2.36
C ILE A 80 20.28 -2.23 2.16
N GLY A 81 20.65 -3.40 2.69
CA GLY A 81 19.83 -4.59 2.67
C GLY A 81 18.47 -4.34 3.30
N LEU A 82 18.42 -3.85 4.54
CA LEU A 82 17.17 -3.54 5.24
C LEU A 82 16.29 -2.55 4.45
N ALA A 83 16.88 -1.51 3.87
CA ALA A 83 16.15 -0.56 3.04
C ALA A 83 15.57 -1.24 1.79
N GLY A 84 16.38 -1.97 1.02
CA GLY A 84 15.94 -2.68 -0.18
C GLY A 84 14.90 -3.77 0.13
N GLY A 85 15.08 -4.49 1.23
CA GLY A 85 14.14 -5.50 1.71
C GLY A 85 12.78 -4.90 2.09
N PHE A 86 12.78 -3.75 2.76
CA PHE A 86 11.54 -3.02 3.04
C PHE A 86 10.85 -2.54 1.76
N LEU A 87 11.59 -1.99 0.81
CA LEU A 87 11.01 -1.55 -0.47
C LEU A 87 10.42 -2.72 -1.26
N TYR A 88 11.08 -3.87 -1.28
CA TYR A 88 10.57 -5.07 -1.94
C TYR A 88 9.30 -5.59 -1.26
N PHE A 89 9.30 -5.65 0.08
CA PHE A 89 8.10 -5.95 0.88
C PHE A 89 6.94 -5.02 0.52
N TYR A 90 7.19 -3.71 0.55
CA TYR A 90 6.18 -2.69 0.32
C TYR A 90 5.62 -2.79 -1.11
N GLN A 91 6.49 -2.94 -2.10
CA GLN A 91 6.10 -3.12 -3.49
C GLN A 91 5.22 -4.35 -3.69
N ARG A 92 5.58 -5.51 -3.12
CA ARG A 92 4.77 -6.73 -3.22
C ARG A 92 3.37 -6.55 -2.65
N SER A 93 3.24 -5.85 -1.52
CA SER A 93 1.93 -5.56 -0.94
C SER A 93 1.12 -4.60 -1.81
N SER A 94 1.74 -3.51 -2.29
CA SER A 94 1.09 -2.55 -3.19
C SER A 94 0.62 -3.17 -4.52
N LEU A 95 1.36 -4.13 -5.08
CA LEU A 95 0.97 -4.81 -6.32
C LEU A 95 -0.34 -5.59 -6.19
N ARG A 96 -0.72 -6.05 -4.99
CA ARG A 96 -2.03 -6.66 -4.75
C ARG A 96 -3.14 -5.62 -4.73
N PHE A 97 -2.89 -4.43 -4.18
CA PHE A 97 -3.86 -3.32 -4.26
C PHE A 97 -4.14 -2.92 -5.72
N TYR A 98 -3.10 -2.94 -6.56
CA TYR A 98 -3.20 -2.60 -7.99
C TYR A 98 -3.90 -3.66 -8.85
N GLY A 99 -4.20 -4.85 -8.31
CA GLY A 99 -4.70 -5.98 -9.09
C GLY A 99 -3.63 -6.63 -10.00
N ALA A 100 -2.35 -6.30 -9.82
CA ALA A 100 -1.27 -6.87 -10.62
C ALA A 100 -0.91 -8.31 -10.21
N THR A 101 -1.36 -8.76 -9.04
CA THR A 101 -1.17 -10.10 -8.50
C THR A 101 -2.42 -10.54 -7.75
N GLU A 102 -2.55 -11.84 -7.46
CA GLU A 102 -3.69 -12.39 -6.72
C GLU A 102 -3.94 -11.64 -5.40
N ASN A 103 -5.19 -11.22 -5.20
CA ASN A 103 -5.56 -10.32 -4.12
C ASN A 103 -6.95 -10.60 -3.49
N ALA A 104 -7.48 -11.83 -3.60
CA ALA A 104 -8.83 -12.16 -3.12
C ALA A 104 -8.99 -11.85 -1.62
N ARG A 105 -7.98 -12.24 -0.82
CA ARG A 105 -7.94 -11.92 0.62
C ARG A 105 -8.03 -10.41 0.88
N GLU A 106 -7.26 -9.62 0.14
CA GLU A 106 -7.20 -8.17 0.31
C GLU A 106 -8.50 -7.49 -0.15
N VAL A 107 -9.17 -8.02 -1.17
CA VAL A 107 -10.50 -7.56 -1.60
C VAL A 107 -11.53 -7.75 -0.48
N GLU A 108 -11.53 -8.91 0.17
CA GLU A 108 -12.44 -9.20 1.29
C GLU A 108 -12.16 -8.30 2.50
N LEU A 109 -10.88 -8.11 2.84
CA LEU A 109 -10.45 -7.21 3.92
C LEU A 109 -10.84 -5.77 3.64
N ASP A 110 -10.64 -5.30 2.40
CA ASP A 110 -11.03 -3.97 1.96
C ASP A 110 -12.54 -3.76 2.05
N MET A 111 -13.34 -4.71 1.55
CA MET A 111 -14.79 -4.64 1.66
C MET A 111 -15.23 -4.55 3.13
N LYS A 112 -14.67 -5.40 3.99
CA LYS A 112 -14.99 -5.41 5.43
C LYS A 112 -14.60 -4.10 6.12
N GLU A 113 -13.39 -3.59 5.86
CA GLU A 113 -12.90 -2.32 6.43
C GLU A 113 -13.78 -1.14 6.00
N MET A 114 -14.06 -1.04 4.69
CA MET A 114 -14.80 0.09 4.13
C MET A 114 -16.27 0.07 4.54
N VAL A 115 -16.91 -1.11 4.55
CA VAL A 115 -18.29 -1.25 5.05
C VAL A 115 -18.38 -0.88 6.53
N ALA A 116 -17.41 -1.30 7.35
CA ALA A 116 -17.38 -0.93 8.77
C ALA A 116 -17.29 0.59 8.96
N LYS A 117 -16.44 1.27 8.17
CA LYS A 117 -16.35 2.74 8.17
C LYS A 117 -17.66 3.41 7.75
N VAL A 118 -18.30 2.92 6.69
CA VAL A 118 -19.61 3.43 6.26
C VAL A 118 -20.65 3.29 7.37
N LYS A 119 -20.75 2.12 8.00
CA LYS A 119 -21.67 1.88 9.13
C LYS A 119 -21.37 2.78 10.33
N ALA A 120 -20.09 3.13 10.55
CA ALA A 120 -19.67 4.05 11.59
C ALA A 120 -19.85 5.54 11.22
N GLY A 121 -20.25 5.86 9.99
CA GLY A 121 -20.32 7.24 9.50
C GLY A 121 -18.96 7.90 9.28
N GLU A 122 -17.89 7.10 9.16
CA GLU A 122 -16.53 7.58 8.95
C GLU A 122 -16.22 7.73 7.46
N PRO A 123 -15.32 8.67 7.08
CA PRO A 123 -14.83 8.76 5.70
C PRO A 123 -14.03 7.51 5.31
N LEU A 124 -14.33 6.95 4.14
CA LEU A 124 -13.70 5.72 3.61
C LEU A 124 -12.17 5.75 3.68
N TYR A 125 -11.57 6.85 3.23
CA TYR A 125 -10.12 7.03 3.13
C TYR A 125 -9.55 7.96 4.20
N GLY A 126 -10.31 8.21 5.27
CA GLY A 126 -9.88 9.07 6.38
C GLY A 126 -9.97 10.57 6.07
N GLU A 127 -9.65 11.38 7.08
CA GLU A 127 -9.63 12.84 6.96
C GLU A 127 -8.23 13.37 6.65
N SER A 128 -8.19 14.48 5.91
CA SER A 128 -6.95 15.13 5.50
C SER A 128 -6.93 16.59 5.90
N ARG A 129 -5.77 17.06 6.33
CA ARG A 129 -5.52 18.47 6.64
C ARG A 129 -5.25 19.30 5.38
N LEU A 130 -5.11 18.66 4.24
CA LEU A 130 -4.86 19.32 2.96
C LEU A 130 -6.18 19.77 2.32
N THR A 131 -6.12 20.89 1.60
CA THR A 131 -7.24 21.32 0.74
C THR A 131 -7.52 20.26 -0.34
N PRO A 132 -8.76 20.18 -0.86
CA PRO A 132 -9.09 19.23 -1.93
C PRO A 132 -8.17 19.33 -3.16
N HIS A 133 -7.72 20.55 -3.50
CA HIS A 133 -6.74 20.76 -4.56
C HIS A 133 -5.40 20.08 -4.24
N MET A 134 -4.86 20.29 -3.04
CA MET A 134 -3.58 19.73 -2.62
C MET A 134 -3.64 18.20 -2.45
N GLN A 135 -4.78 17.66 -2.04
CA GLN A 135 -5.02 16.21 -2.08
C GLN A 135 -4.92 15.66 -3.51
N GLY A 136 -5.46 16.38 -4.50
CA GLY A 136 -5.33 15.99 -5.90
C GLY A 136 -3.91 16.14 -6.45
N VAL A 137 -3.14 17.14 -6.00
CA VAL A 137 -1.70 17.23 -6.31
C VAL A 137 -0.94 16.05 -5.73
N ALA A 138 -1.17 15.72 -4.45
CA ALA A 138 -0.55 14.58 -3.78
C ALA A 138 -0.87 13.26 -4.50
N ALA A 139 -2.13 12.99 -4.78
CA ALA A 139 -2.56 11.77 -5.47
C ALA A 139 -1.90 11.59 -6.85
N ARG A 140 -1.62 12.68 -7.58
CA ARG A 140 -0.92 12.59 -8.87
C ARG A 140 0.57 12.25 -8.74
N GLN A 141 1.19 12.55 -7.60
CA GLN A 141 2.60 12.24 -7.33
C GLN A 141 2.78 10.83 -6.77
N SER A 142 1.85 10.34 -5.93
CA SER A 142 1.97 9.03 -5.28
C SER A 142 1.34 7.88 -6.05
N ARG A 143 0.38 8.14 -6.95
CA ARG A 143 -0.29 7.10 -7.74
C ARG A 143 0.69 6.20 -8.48
N TYR A 144 0.51 4.89 -8.34
CA TYR A 144 1.35 3.84 -8.92
C TYR A 144 2.86 3.99 -8.62
N SER A 145 3.27 4.81 -7.66
CA SER A 145 4.68 5.03 -7.29
C SER A 145 5.39 3.74 -6.87
N ALA A 146 4.67 2.74 -6.38
CA ALA A 146 5.23 1.44 -6.02
C ALA A 146 5.86 0.69 -7.22
N LEU A 147 5.51 1.05 -8.46
CA LEU A 147 6.14 0.50 -9.66
C LEU A 147 7.56 1.03 -9.91
N PHE A 148 7.96 2.10 -9.22
CA PHE A 148 9.23 2.80 -9.44
C PHE A 148 10.10 2.91 -8.17
N MET A 149 9.84 2.06 -7.17
CA MET A 149 10.52 2.06 -5.87
C MET A 149 12.03 1.84 -5.95
N GLY A 150 12.50 1.15 -6.98
CA GLY A 150 13.94 0.93 -7.21
C GLY A 150 14.71 2.19 -7.61
N VAL A 151 14.02 3.27 -7.99
CA VAL A 151 14.64 4.54 -8.39
C VAL A 151 14.32 5.63 -7.37
N VAL A 152 13.03 5.82 -7.04
CA VAL A 152 12.60 6.79 -6.03
C VAL A 152 11.63 6.12 -5.05
N PRO A 153 12.00 5.98 -3.77
CA PRO A 153 11.07 5.49 -2.76
C PRO A 153 10.05 6.59 -2.45
N TRP A 154 8.84 6.45 -2.99
CA TRP A 154 7.77 7.42 -2.84
C TRP A 154 6.50 6.76 -2.33
N PHE A 155 5.90 7.33 -1.28
CA PHE A 155 4.80 6.70 -0.55
C PHE A 155 3.61 7.64 -0.40
N ASN A 156 2.41 7.08 -0.30
CA ASN A 156 1.22 7.86 0.03
C ASN A 156 1.06 8.02 1.55
N PHE A 157 1.15 9.26 2.03
CA PHE A 157 0.85 9.68 3.40
C PHE A 157 -0.33 10.66 3.49
N VAL A 158 -1.04 10.86 2.38
CA VAL A 158 -2.15 11.80 2.28
C VAL A 158 -3.45 11.00 2.14
N ASN A 159 -4.34 11.19 3.09
CA ASN A 159 -5.73 10.75 2.94
C ASN A 159 -6.36 11.60 1.83
N HIS A 160 -6.75 11.00 0.71
CA HIS A 160 -7.41 11.65 -0.40
C HIS A 160 -8.50 10.74 -0.95
N ASN A 161 -9.42 11.23 -1.78
CA ASN A 161 -10.50 10.39 -2.30
C ASN A 161 -10.26 9.88 -3.74
N GLN A 162 -9.01 9.87 -4.22
CA GLN A 162 -8.65 9.57 -5.62
C GLN A 162 -8.00 8.19 -5.81
N HIS A 163 -8.70 7.13 -5.43
CA HIS A 163 -8.18 5.74 -5.41
C HIS A 163 -8.52 4.90 -6.66
N GLY A 164 -9.23 5.49 -7.63
CA GLY A 164 -9.51 4.87 -8.93
C GLY A 164 -10.52 3.72 -8.91
N VAL A 165 -11.30 3.59 -7.83
CA VAL A 165 -12.36 2.61 -7.67
C VAL A 165 -13.71 3.28 -7.44
N ASP A 166 -14.77 2.62 -7.87
CA ASP A 166 -16.14 3.02 -7.52
C ASP A 166 -16.39 2.70 -6.04
N THR A 167 -16.59 3.74 -5.24
CA THR A 167 -16.84 3.64 -3.80
C THR A 167 -18.30 3.32 -3.47
N ALA A 168 -19.22 3.48 -4.43
CA ALA A 168 -20.64 3.18 -4.23
C ALA A 168 -20.89 1.74 -3.78
N LYS A 169 -20.03 0.80 -4.24
CA LYS A 169 -20.07 -0.62 -3.84
C LYS A 169 -20.04 -0.82 -2.33
N TYR A 170 -19.32 0.02 -1.58
CA TYR A 170 -19.21 -0.10 -0.11
C TYR A 170 -20.48 0.37 0.58
N TYR A 171 -21.09 1.45 0.09
CA TYR A 171 -22.36 1.95 0.63
C TYR A 171 -23.49 0.96 0.37
N GLN A 172 -23.59 0.44 -0.86
CA GLN A 172 -24.58 -0.57 -1.22
C GLN A 172 -24.42 -1.86 -0.40
N GLN A 173 -23.18 -2.27 -0.10
CA GLN A 173 -22.93 -3.42 0.77
C GLN A 173 -23.33 -3.11 2.22
N ALA A 174 -23.00 -1.93 2.74
CA ALA A 174 -23.37 -1.53 4.08
C ALA A 174 -24.89 -1.47 4.27
N GLU A 175 -25.62 -0.92 3.30
CA GLU A 175 -27.09 -0.90 3.28
C GLU A 175 -27.67 -2.31 3.35
N ARG A 176 -27.20 -3.22 2.48
CA ARG A 176 -27.64 -4.62 2.48
C ARG A 176 -27.41 -5.33 3.82
N GLU A 177 -26.26 -5.08 4.45
CA GLU A 177 -25.96 -5.69 5.76
C GLU A 177 -26.81 -5.09 6.89
N LEU A 178 -27.02 -3.77 6.91
CA LEU A 178 -27.87 -3.10 7.90
C LEU A 178 -29.33 -3.53 7.77
N GLU A 179 -29.83 -3.70 6.55
CA GLU A 179 -31.17 -4.25 6.30
C GLU A 179 -31.30 -5.69 6.82
N ALA A 180 -30.30 -6.55 6.54
CA ALA A 180 -30.29 -7.92 7.04
C ALA A 180 -30.24 -7.97 8.57
N GLU A 181 -29.48 -7.09 9.23
CA GLU A 181 -29.45 -6.95 10.68
C GLU A 181 -30.81 -6.49 11.25
N ARG A 182 -31.47 -5.52 10.59
CA ARG A 182 -32.80 -5.04 10.97
C ARG A 182 -33.85 -6.14 10.89
N LEU A 183 -33.86 -6.90 9.79
CA LEU A 183 -34.80 -8.01 9.60
C LEU A 183 -34.59 -9.13 10.64
N LYS A 184 -33.34 -9.44 11.00
CA LYS A 184 -33.04 -10.39 12.08
C LYS A 184 -33.53 -9.91 13.45
N LYS A 185 -33.39 -8.62 13.74
CA LYS A 185 -33.86 -8.03 15.02
C LYS A 185 -35.38 -7.95 15.13
N GLY A 186 -36.09 -7.78 14.01
CA GLY A 186 -37.56 -7.77 13.97
C GLY A 186 -38.24 -9.14 13.85
N ALA A 187 -37.45 -10.22 13.73
CA ALA A 187 -37.94 -11.59 13.69
C ALA A 187 -38.02 -12.26 15.08
N PHE A 188 -37.70 -11.52 16.14
CA PHE A 188 -37.88 -11.86 17.56
C PHE A 188 -38.86 -10.87 18.19
#